data_AF-A0A2L0B7A3-F1
#
_entry.id   AF-A0A2L0B7A3-F1
#
_cell.length_a   1.000
_cell.length_b   1.000
_cell.length_c   1.000
_cell.angle_alpha   90.00
_cell.angle_beta   90.00
_cell.angle_gamma   90.00
#
_symmetry.space_group_name_H-M   'P 1'
#
loop_
_entity.id
_entity.type
_entity.pdbx_description
1 polymer ?
#
loop_
_entity_poly.entity_id
_entity_poly.type
_entity_poly.pdbx_seq_one_letter_code
_entity_poly.pdbx_strand_id
1 'polypeptide(L)'
;LEGGLKFDFSEISLPKDCLSQSNDCQQDDDINDDDYDSDHEDYTTNALQSCFKTMVDTLSKQDPETISQVQLLVKELRRITLLWDELWLGTLAQHQNEITKRQQQLEYEIEKVNDNSSLSSEAKISLIAEKNRIIIKPIIFILEQLEQVTGVEAETPHEQQFQQKYADEIRQVIRKLKNPDNPDKPQETLQPLKQLQKQFQQKFHMRRTSYTLKMQSISPILASIKNTVIAMPGLRTKATVTISHVSNTVSILPTKTKPKKLIFYGSDGQTYTYLFKGLEDLHLDERIMQFLTIANTMMATNADFVGSCDLYRARHYSVIPLGPRSGLISWVDGTTPVFALYKRWQQRELAKPTTTNKSSASSSILRPSELFYNKLNPLLKEHGIKNIDNRKEWPLSILKQVLTELMAETPSDLLAKELWCNSVNAASWWQVVKRYSYSVAVMSIIGYIIGLGDRHLDNMLVDLTSGEV
;
A
#
# COMPACT_ATOMS: atom_id res chain seq x y z
N LEU A 1 -28.62 -21.23 -12.49
CA LEU A 1 -27.29 -20.96 -13.10
C LEU A 1 -26.45 -20.24 -12.04
N GLU A 2 -26.26 -20.77 -10.83
CA GLU A 2 -25.50 -22.00 -10.48
C GLU A 2 -24.16 -22.09 -11.21
N GLY A 3 -23.07 -21.86 -10.48
CA GLY A 3 -21.69 -22.00 -10.99
C GLY A 3 -20.64 -21.03 -10.45
N GLY A 4 -20.89 -20.28 -9.37
CA GLY A 4 -19.88 -19.42 -8.75
C GLY A 4 -19.79 -19.68 -7.26
N LEU A 5 -18.74 -20.37 -6.80
CA LEU A 5 -18.35 -20.38 -5.40
C LEU A 5 -18.21 -18.92 -4.93
N LYS A 6 -19.05 -18.53 -3.97
CA LYS A 6 -18.90 -17.27 -3.24
C LYS A 6 -17.57 -17.35 -2.49
N PHE A 7 -16.53 -16.77 -3.06
CA PHE A 7 -15.30 -16.51 -2.32
C PHE A 7 -15.52 -15.23 -1.51
N ASP A 8 -15.83 -15.41 -0.24
CA ASP A 8 -15.83 -14.32 0.72
C ASP A 8 -14.39 -14.12 1.22
N PHE A 9 -13.84 -12.92 1.03
CA PHE A 9 -12.47 -12.60 1.47
C PHE A 9 -12.35 -12.51 3.00
N SER A 10 -13.45 -12.73 3.73
CA SER A 10 -13.57 -12.87 5.17
C SER A 10 -13.17 -14.28 5.66
N GLU A 11 -13.36 -15.33 4.86
CA GLU A 11 -13.04 -16.73 5.24
C GLU A 11 -11.56 -17.06 5.13
N ILE A 12 -10.78 -16.24 4.41
CA ILE A 12 -9.34 -16.20 4.64
C ILE A 12 -9.13 -15.43 5.94
N SER A 13 -9.27 -16.15 7.07
CA SER A 13 -8.74 -15.71 8.36
C SER A 13 -7.21 -15.70 8.30
N LEU A 14 -6.66 -14.72 7.58
CA LEU A 14 -5.37 -14.19 7.97
C LEU A 14 -5.60 -13.64 9.39
N PRO A 15 -4.84 -14.10 10.40
CA PRO A 15 -5.00 -13.64 11.78
C PRO A 15 -5.11 -12.11 11.81
N LYS A 16 -6.02 -11.59 12.65
CA LYS A 16 -6.48 -10.18 12.70
C LYS A 16 -5.38 -9.09 12.78
N ASP A 17 -4.09 -9.44 12.83
CA ASP A 17 -2.94 -8.52 12.89
C ASP A 17 -1.94 -8.61 11.73
N CYS A 18 -2.27 -9.32 10.66
CA CYS A 18 -1.20 -9.77 9.75
C CYS A 18 -0.71 -8.77 8.69
N LEU A 19 -1.39 -7.65 8.45
CA LEU A 19 -0.95 -6.60 7.50
C LEU A 19 -1.33 -5.16 7.91
N SER A 20 -1.98 -4.95 9.06
CA SER A 20 -2.18 -3.62 9.65
C SER A 20 -0.85 -3.13 10.23
N GLN A 21 -0.24 -2.12 9.59
CA GLN A 21 0.82 -1.37 10.24
C GLN A 21 0.19 -0.35 11.20
N SER A 22 -0.16 -0.81 12.39
CA SER A 22 -0.46 0.08 13.52
C SER A 22 0.79 0.17 14.39
N ASN A 23 1.25 1.39 14.63
CA ASN A 23 2.42 1.70 15.45
C ASN A 23 2.28 1.14 16.87
N ASP A 24 3.33 0.48 17.36
CA ASP A 24 3.52 0.16 18.77
C ASP A 24 3.45 1.43 19.64
N CYS A 25 2.46 1.51 20.53
CA CYS A 25 2.55 2.24 21.79
C CYS A 25 1.62 1.61 22.84
N GLN A 26 2.28 1.03 23.85
CA GLN A 26 1.86 0.81 25.24
C GLN A 26 1.00 -0.41 25.60
N GLN A 27 1.60 -1.22 26.48
CA GLN A 27 1.00 -2.18 27.39
C GLN A 27 -0.13 -1.53 28.19
N ASP A 28 -1.24 -2.23 28.35
CA ASP A 28 -1.86 -2.45 29.66
C ASP A 28 -2.65 -3.77 29.62
N ASP A 29 -2.50 -4.54 30.70
CA ASP A 29 -3.21 -5.76 31.02
C ASP A 29 -4.71 -5.47 31.19
N ASP A 30 -5.60 -6.28 30.60
CA ASP A 30 -6.91 -6.58 31.20
C ASP A 30 -7.57 -7.85 30.60
N ILE A 31 -7.48 -8.91 31.41
CA ILE A 31 -8.54 -9.85 31.85
C ILE A 31 -9.62 -10.27 30.83
N ASN A 32 -9.62 -11.58 30.57
CA ASN A 32 -10.69 -12.44 30.03
C ASN A 32 -12.13 -11.97 30.30
N ASP A 33 -12.88 -11.70 29.23
CA ASP A 33 -14.31 -12.02 29.12
C ASP A 33 -14.72 -11.87 27.65
N ASP A 34 -14.78 -12.96 26.88
CA ASP A 34 -15.38 -12.98 25.54
C ASP A 34 -15.71 -14.43 25.14
N ASP A 35 -16.92 -14.90 25.48
CA ASP A 35 -17.51 -16.12 24.88
C ASP A 35 -19.03 -15.99 24.67
N TYR A 36 -19.57 -14.76 24.57
CA TYR A 36 -21.02 -14.53 24.44
C TYR A 36 -21.48 -13.60 23.29
N ASP A 37 -20.59 -13.11 22.41
CA ASP A 37 -20.98 -12.15 21.36
C ASP A 37 -21.01 -12.69 19.91
N SER A 38 -20.62 -13.95 19.67
CA SER A 38 -20.53 -14.52 18.31
C SER A 38 -21.91 -14.67 17.63
N ASP A 39 -22.96 -15.04 18.37
CA ASP A 39 -24.27 -15.33 17.78
C ASP A 39 -25.06 -14.06 17.37
N HIS A 40 -24.75 -12.91 17.99
CA HIS A 40 -25.40 -11.63 17.68
C HIS A 40 -24.81 -10.93 16.44
N GLU A 41 -23.51 -11.08 16.18
CA GLU A 41 -22.86 -10.54 14.99
C GLU A 41 -23.31 -11.25 13.70
N ASP A 42 -23.49 -12.57 13.74
CA ASP A 42 -23.92 -13.36 12.58
C ASP A 42 -25.37 -13.04 12.17
N TYR A 43 -26.26 -12.81 13.14
CA TYR A 43 -27.64 -12.40 12.82
C TYR A 43 -27.70 -11.02 12.17
N THR A 44 -26.92 -10.07 12.68
CA THR A 44 -26.86 -8.70 12.16
C THR A 44 -26.25 -8.65 10.76
N THR A 45 -25.20 -9.45 10.53
CA THR A 45 -24.55 -9.61 9.22
C THR A 45 -25.51 -10.21 8.19
N ASN A 46 -26.26 -11.25 8.57
CA ASN A 46 -27.25 -11.86 7.71
C ASN A 46 -28.43 -10.92 7.39
N ALA A 47 -28.87 -10.11 8.36
CA ALA A 47 -29.89 -9.10 8.15
C ALA A 47 -29.43 -8.01 7.15
N LEU A 48 -28.22 -7.48 7.32
CA LEU A 48 -27.63 -6.49 6.40
C LEU A 48 -27.47 -7.06 4.99
N GLN A 49 -26.97 -8.30 4.85
CA GLN A 49 -26.86 -8.96 3.55
C GLN A 49 -28.22 -9.10 2.85
N SER A 50 -29.27 -9.45 3.59
CA SER A 50 -30.64 -9.53 3.06
C SER A 50 -31.15 -8.17 2.57
N CYS A 51 -30.90 -7.10 3.35
CA CYS A 51 -31.23 -5.73 2.95
C CYS A 51 -30.47 -5.30 1.68
N PHE A 52 -29.16 -5.55 1.60
CA PHE A 52 -28.36 -5.23 0.42
C PHE A 52 -28.85 -5.98 -0.82
N LYS A 53 -29.17 -7.27 -0.67
CA LYS A 53 -29.74 -8.07 -1.76
C LYS A 53 -31.06 -7.47 -2.27
N THR A 54 -31.95 -7.09 -1.37
CA THR A 54 -33.23 -6.48 -1.72
C THR A 54 -33.05 -5.13 -2.45
N MET A 55 -32.08 -4.32 -2.02
CA MET A 55 -31.75 -3.06 -2.71
C MET A 55 -31.19 -3.31 -4.11
N VAL A 56 -30.28 -4.27 -4.27
CA VAL A 56 -29.74 -4.66 -5.58
C VAL A 56 -30.84 -5.20 -6.49
N ASP A 57 -31.77 -6.01 -5.96
CA ASP A 57 -32.91 -6.54 -6.73
C ASP A 57 -33.85 -5.41 -7.19
N THR A 58 -34.05 -4.39 -6.34
CA THR A 58 -34.87 -3.22 -6.69
C THR A 58 -34.21 -2.37 -7.76
N LEU A 59 -32.92 -2.08 -7.61
CA LEU A 59 -32.16 -1.30 -8.59
C LEU A 59 -32.02 -2.05 -9.92
N SER A 60 -31.84 -3.37 -9.89
CA SER A 60 -31.76 -4.21 -11.09
C SER A 60 -33.07 -4.24 -11.87
N LYS A 61 -34.21 -4.05 -11.21
CA LYS A 61 -35.52 -3.91 -11.88
C LYS A 61 -35.70 -2.54 -12.54
N GLN A 62 -35.08 -1.50 -11.98
CA GLN A 62 -35.16 -0.14 -12.53
C GLN A 62 -34.20 0.07 -13.69
N ASP A 63 -32.95 -0.37 -13.54
CA ASP A 63 -31.91 -0.25 -14.55
C ASP A 63 -31.02 -1.51 -14.55
N PRO A 64 -31.45 -2.59 -15.25
CA PRO A 64 -30.72 -3.85 -15.28
C PRO A 64 -29.36 -3.73 -15.97
N GLU A 65 -29.25 -2.84 -16.96
CA GLU A 65 -28.02 -2.67 -17.73
C GLU A 65 -26.93 -2.03 -16.86
N THR A 66 -27.24 -0.93 -16.19
CA THR A 66 -26.27 -0.25 -15.31
C THR A 66 -25.79 -1.17 -14.20
N ILE A 67 -26.70 -1.90 -13.54
CA ILE A 67 -26.32 -2.79 -12.44
C ILE A 67 -25.44 -3.94 -12.93
N SER A 68 -25.75 -4.54 -14.08
CA SER A 68 -24.92 -5.59 -14.66
C SER A 68 -23.52 -5.09 -15.02
N GLN A 69 -23.43 -3.91 -15.65
CA GLN A 69 -22.14 -3.31 -16.00
C GLN A 69 -21.31 -2.93 -14.76
N VAL A 70 -21.93 -2.39 -13.71
CA VAL A 70 -21.25 -2.07 -12.44
C VAL A 70 -20.77 -3.33 -11.73
N GLN A 71 -21.59 -4.39 -11.65
CA GLN A 71 -21.19 -5.66 -11.06
C GLN A 71 -19.97 -6.26 -11.79
N LEU A 72 -19.97 -6.19 -13.12
CA LEU A 72 -18.85 -6.65 -13.94
C LEU A 72 -17.59 -5.79 -13.69
N LEU A 73 -17.73 -4.46 -13.66
CA LEU A 73 -16.63 -3.54 -13.37
C LEU A 73 -16.01 -3.85 -11.99
N VAL A 74 -16.82 -3.99 -10.94
CA VAL A 74 -16.34 -4.27 -9.59
C VAL A 74 -15.72 -5.65 -9.50
N LYS A 75 -16.29 -6.68 -10.15
CA LYS A 75 -15.71 -8.03 -10.21
C LYS A 75 -14.30 -7.98 -10.81
N GLU A 76 -14.14 -7.31 -11.94
CA GLU A 76 -12.85 -7.22 -12.62
C GLU A 76 -11.84 -6.34 -11.89
N LEU A 77 -12.28 -5.23 -11.27
CA LEU A 77 -11.42 -4.43 -10.39
C LEU A 77 -10.91 -5.27 -9.22
N ARG A 78 -11.78 -6.07 -8.58
CA ARG A 78 -11.38 -6.98 -7.50
C ARG A 78 -10.36 -8.02 -8.00
N ARG A 79 -10.54 -8.57 -9.20
CA ARG A 79 -9.58 -9.52 -9.82
C ARG A 79 -8.20 -8.91 -10.02
N ILE A 80 -8.10 -7.67 -10.51
CA ILE A 80 -6.80 -7.01 -10.74
C ILE A 80 -6.18 -6.41 -9.48
N THR A 81 -6.84 -6.50 -8.32
CA THR A 81 -6.31 -6.00 -7.03
C THR A 81 -4.98 -6.63 -6.71
N LEU A 82 -4.96 -7.97 -6.71
CA LEU A 82 -3.81 -8.77 -6.36
C LEU A 82 -3.66 -9.87 -7.39
N LEU A 83 -2.64 -9.74 -8.25
CA LEU A 83 -2.36 -10.74 -9.26
C LEU A 83 -1.80 -12.01 -8.59
N TRP A 84 -1.93 -13.18 -9.23
CA TRP A 84 -1.47 -14.43 -8.64
C TRP A 84 0.02 -14.43 -8.27
N ASP A 85 0.89 -13.83 -9.09
CA ASP A 85 2.30 -13.71 -8.75
C ASP A 85 2.58 -12.74 -7.59
N GLU A 86 1.76 -11.70 -7.43
CA GLU A 86 1.81 -10.78 -6.29
C GLU A 86 1.34 -11.47 -5.01
N LEU A 87 0.27 -12.28 -5.09
CA LEU A 87 -0.24 -13.09 -3.98
C LEU A 87 0.83 -14.06 -3.48
N TRP A 88 1.41 -14.87 -4.37
CA TRP A 88 2.49 -15.81 -4.01
C TRP A 88 3.70 -15.10 -3.39
N LEU A 89 4.17 -14.01 -4.01
CA LEU A 89 5.30 -13.25 -3.46
C LEU A 89 4.98 -12.66 -2.08
N GLY A 90 3.80 -12.05 -1.92
CA GLY A 90 3.36 -11.41 -0.68
C GLY A 90 3.27 -12.40 0.47
N THR A 91 2.57 -13.52 0.25
CA THR A 91 2.40 -14.56 1.26
C THR A 91 3.74 -15.22 1.64
N LEU A 92 4.60 -15.54 0.66
CA LEU A 92 5.93 -16.10 0.95
C LEU A 92 6.82 -15.12 1.71
N ALA A 93 6.76 -13.82 1.39
CA ALA A 93 7.53 -12.80 2.11
C ALA A 93 7.05 -12.63 3.56
N GLN A 94 5.74 -12.66 3.79
CA GLN A 94 5.14 -12.57 5.12
C GLN A 94 5.54 -13.75 6.02
N HIS A 95 5.50 -14.96 5.48
CA HIS A 95 5.84 -16.17 6.24
C HIS A 95 7.36 -16.47 6.25
N GLN A 96 8.21 -15.62 5.69
CA GLN A 96 9.65 -15.87 5.59
C GLN A 96 10.32 -16.08 6.94
N ASN A 97 9.96 -15.28 7.94
CA ASN A 97 10.51 -15.40 9.29
C ASN A 97 10.09 -16.72 9.94
N GLU A 98 8.83 -17.12 9.75
CA GLU A 98 8.28 -18.38 10.27
C GLU A 98 8.93 -19.60 9.59
N ILE A 99 9.09 -19.55 8.26
CA ILE A 99 9.80 -20.59 7.48
C ILE A 99 11.23 -20.74 8.00
N THR A 100 11.91 -19.62 8.28
CA THR A 100 13.30 -19.63 8.79
C THR A 100 13.38 -20.19 10.22
N LYS A 101 12.46 -19.80 11.12
CA LYS A 101 12.39 -20.34 12.48
C LYS A 101 12.17 -21.85 12.49
N ARG A 102 11.26 -22.34 11.65
CA ARG A 102 10.97 -23.77 11.53
C ARG A 102 12.10 -24.57 10.92
N GLN A 103 12.85 -23.97 10.00
CA GLN A 103 14.08 -24.56 9.50
C GLN A 103 15.09 -24.78 10.64
N GLN A 104 15.34 -23.75 11.46
CA GLN A 104 16.26 -23.84 12.60
C GLN A 104 15.77 -24.83 13.65
N GLN A 105 14.46 -24.88 13.92
CA GLN A 105 13.85 -25.84 14.84
C GLN A 105 14.05 -27.28 14.34
N LEU A 106 13.88 -27.52 13.03
CA LEU A 106 14.09 -28.82 12.43
C LEU A 106 15.57 -29.24 12.49
N GLU A 107 16.50 -28.31 12.23
CA GLU A 107 17.96 -28.53 12.39
C GLU A 107 18.30 -28.98 13.83
N TYR A 108 17.78 -28.29 14.83
CA TYR A 108 17.99 -28.62 16.24
C TYR A 108 17.40 -29.98 16.65
N GLU A 109 16.18 -30.30 16.22
CA GLU A 109 15.54 -31.58 16.55
C GLU A 109 16.25 -32.76 15.87
N ILE A 110 16.78 -32.57 14.66
CA ILE A 110 17.58 -33.60 13.96
C ILE A 110 18.89 -33.87 14.69
N GLU A 111 19.60 -32.82 15.12
CA GLU A 111 20.83 -32.95 15.91
C GLU A 111 20.58 -33.73 17.21
N LYS A 112 19.52 -33.37 17.93
CA LYS A 112 19.10 -34.06 19.17
C LYS A 112 18.77 -35.54 18.97
N VAL A 113 18.13 -35.90 17.85
CA VAL A 113 17.83 -37.31 17.52
C VAL A 113 19.10 -38.08 17.14
N ASN A 114 20.04 -37.41 16.46
CA ASN A 114 21.32 -37.99 16.08
C ASN A 114 22.23 -38.25 17.29
N ASP A 115 22.27 -37.35 18.27
CA ASP A 115 23.07 -37.45 19.48
C ASP A 115 22.59 -38.54 20.46
N ASN A 116 21.36 -39.01 20.31
CA ASN A 116 20.81 -40.04 21.18
C ASN A 116 21.42 -41.42 20.86
N SER A 117 22.24 -41.94 21.77
CA SER A 117 22.90 -43.24 21.65
C SER A 117 21.97 -44.44 21.87
N SER A 118 20.76 -44.24 22.41
CA SER A 118 19.80 -45.31 22.74
C SER A 118 18.90 -45.71 21.57
N LEU A 119 18.92 -44.97 20.45
CA LEU A 119 18.08 -45.22 19.29
C LEU A 119 18.87 -45.97 18.20
N SER A 120 18.24 -46.98 17.57
CA SER A 120 18.78 -47.63 16.38
C SER A 120 18.76 -46.68 15.18
N SER A 121 19.64 -46.89 14.20
CA SER A 121 19.71 -46.05 12.99
C SER A 121 18.37 -45.98 12.24
N GLU A 122 17.61 -47.08 12.21
CA GLU A 122 16.29 -47.14 11.58
C GLU A 122 15.22 -46.34 12.36
N ALA A 123 15.26 -46.40 13.70
CA ALA A 123 14.39 -45.60 14.55
C ALA A 123 14.69 -44.09 14.44
N LYS A 124 15.98 -43.71 14.30
CA LYS A 124 16.39 -42.33 14.07
C LYS A 124 15.82 -41.76 12.77
N ILE A 125 15.92 -42.51 11.67
CA ILE A 125 15.38 -42.10 10.36
C ILE A 125 13.86 -41.89 10.42
N SER A 126 13.14 -42.83 11.03
CA SER A 126 11.68 -42.73 11.18
C SER A 126 11.26 -41.54 12.04
N LEU A 127 11.94 -41.31 13.18
CA LEU A 127 11.68 -40.16 14.04
C LEU A 127 11.98 -38.82 13.35
N ILE A 128 13.08 -38.74 12.61
CA ILE A 128 13.43 -37.54 11.84
C ILE A 128 12.38 -37.24 10.76
N ALA A 129 11.90 -38.26 10.04
CA ALA A 129 10.85 -38.10 9.04
C ALA A 129 9.53 -37.62 9.66
N GLU A 130 9.13 -38.16 10.80
CA GLU A 130 7.91 -37.74 11.49
C GLU A 130 8.02 -36.31 12.04
N LYS A 131 9.19 -35.96 12.62
CA LYS A 131 9.47 -34.60 13.10
C LYS A 131 9.46 -33.58 11.95
N ASN A 132 10.06 -33.92 10.81
CA ASN A 132 10.02 -33.11 9.59
C ASN A 132 8.57 -32.86 9.14
N ARG A 133 7.77 -33.93 9.04
CA ARG A 133 6.35 -33.85 8.67
C ARG A 133 5.58 -32.91 9.60
N ILE A 134 5.75 -33.02 10.92
CA ILE A 134 5.02 -32.20 11.89
C ILE A 134 5.41 -30.72 11.78
N ILE A 135 6.72 -30.42 11.73
CA ILE A 135 7.22 -29.03 11.71
C ILE A 135 6.87 -28.32 10.39
N ILE A 136 6.95 -29.03 9.26
CA ILE A 136 6.73 -28.45 7.93
C ILE A 136 5.23 -28.40 7.55
N LYS A 137 4.36 -29.21 8.18
CA LYS A 137 2.92 -29.29 7.87
C LYS A 137 2.22 -27.93 7.73
N PRO A 138 2.39 -26.94 8.63
CA PRO A 138 1.70 -25.67 8.43
C PRO A 138 2.29 -24.80 7.30
N ILE A 139 3.55 -25.02 6.88
CA ILE A 139 4.08 -24.39 5.65
C ILE A 139 3.39 -25.01 4.43
N ILE A 140 3.28 -26.35 4.39
CA ILE A 140 2.58 -27.06 3.31
C ILE A 140 1.14 -26.59 3.22
N PHE A 141 0.44 -26.46 4.35
CA PHE A 141 -0.93 -25.97 4.40
C PHE A 141 -1.08 -24.61 3.69
N ILE A 142 -0.19 -23.65 3.98
CA ILE A 142 -0.21 -22.34 3.31
C ILE A 142 0.00 -22.48 1.80
N LEU A 143 0.95 -23.31 1.36
CA LEU A 143 1.23 -23.52 -0.06
C LEU A 143 0.07 -24.22 -0.78
N GLU A 144 -0.60 -25.17 -0.14
CA GLU A 144 -1.80 -25.84 -0.67
C GLU A 144 -2.97 -24.88 -0.79
N GLN A 145 -3.17 -23.99 0.19
CA GLN A 145 -4.18 -22.94 0.09
C GLN A 145 -3.91 -22.00 -1.10
N LEU A 146 -2.65 -21.61 -1.29
CA LEU A 146 -2.26 -20.80 -2.46
C LEU A 146 -2.42 -21.55 -3.78
N GLU A 147 -2.09 -22.84 -3.82
CA GLU A 147 -2.31 -23.71 -4.98
C GLU A 147 -3.80 -23.83 -5.29
N GLN A 148 -4.66 -23.99 -4.27
CA GLN A 148 -6.11 -24.08 -4.44
C GLN A 148 -6.68 -22.80 -5.07
N VAL A 149 -6.20 -21.63 -4.66
CA VAL A 149 -6.62 -20.33 -5.24
C VAL A 149 -6.10 -20.15 -6.66
N THR A 150 -4.85 -20.53 -6.93
CA THR A 150 -4.20 -20.30 -8.23
C THR A 150 -4.33 -21.46 -9.23
N GLY A 151 -4.94 -22.56 -8.81
CA GLY A 151 -5.26 -23.74 -9.61
C GLY A 151 -6.66 -23.73 -10.22
N VAL A 152 -7.48 -22.72 -9.92
CA VAL A 152 -8.79 -22.50 -10.57
C VAL A 152 -8.61 -22.21 -12.07
N GLU A 153 -9.64 -22.47 -12.87
CA GLU A 153 -9.62 -22.15 -14.31
C GLU A 153 -9.22 -20.68 -14.55
N ALA A 154 -8.20 -20.49 -15.39
CA ALA A 154 -7.67 -19.17 -15.70
C ALA A 154 -8.59 -18.39 -16.66
N GLU A 155 -9.11 -17.25 -16.22
CA GLU A 155 -9.99 -16.37 -16.99
C GLU A 155 -9.20 -15.31 -17.76
N THR A 156 -7.96 -15.00 -17.35
CA THR A 156 -7.14 -13.95 -17.97
C THR A 156 -5.86 -14.51 -18.61
N PRO A 157 -5.31 -13.84 -19.66
CA PRO A 157 -4.04 -14.24 -20.26
C PRO A 157 -2.89 -14.28 -19.24
N HIS A 158 -2.89 -13.37 -18.25
CA HIS A 158 -1.89 -13.35 -17.20
C HIS A 158 -1.99 -14.57 -16.28
N GLU A 159 -3.20 -14.98 -15.91
CA GLU A 159 -3.46 -16.20 -15.12
C GLU A 159 -3.02 -17.47 -15.88
N GLN A 160 -3.34 -17.55 -17.18
CA GLN A 160 -2.91 -18.67 -18.03
C GLN A 160 -1.38 -18.76 -18.11
N GLN A 161 -0.70 -17.64 -18.33
CA GLN A 161 0.77 -17.58 -18.35
C GLN A 161 1.39 -17.96 -17.00
N PHE A 162 0.74 -17.59 -15.90
CA PHE A 162 1.18 -17.98 -14.56
C PHE A 162 1.12 -19.50 -14.40
N GLN A 163 -0.02 -20.12 -14.75
CA GLN A 163 -0.19 -21.56 -14.61
C GLN A 163 0.78 -22.34 -15.51
N GLN A 164 0.90 -21.96 -16.78
CA GLN A 164 1.82 -22.60 -17.72
C GLN A 164 3.27 -22.59 -17.23
N LYS A 165 3.67 -21.53 -16.52
CA LYS A 165 5.04 -21.37 -16.06
C LYS A 165 5.31 -21.99 -14.70
N TYR A 166 4.38 -21.84 -13.75
CA TYR A 166 4.64 -22.11 -12.33
C TYR A 166 3.82 -23.27 -11.76
N ALA A 167 2.70 -23.69 -12.36
CA ALA A 167 1.82 -24.69 -11.75
C ALA A 167 2.50 -26.05 -11.54
N ASP A 168 3.31 -26.49 -12.51
CA ASP A 168 4.05 -27.75 -12.39
C ASP A 168 5.16 -27.65 -11.34
N GLU A 169 5.87 -26.53 -11.30
CA GLU A 169 6.93 -26.29 -10.32
C GLU A 169 6.35 -26.22 -8.89
N ILE A 170 5.23 -25.51 -8.69
CA ILE A 170 4.53 -25.42 -7.40
C ILE A 170 4.10 -26.82 -6.94
N ARG A 171 3.48 -27.61 -7.82
CA ARG A 171 3.08 -29.00 -7.52
C ARG A 171 4.27 -29.87 -7.14
N GLN A 172 5.40 -29.73 -7.85
CA GLN A 172 6.62 -30.46 -7.52
C GLN A 172 7.19 -30.03 -6.17
N VAL A 173 7.22 -28.73 -5.86
CA VAL A 173 7.69 -28.21 -4.56
C VAL A 173 6.82 -28.73 -3.43
N ILE A 174 5.49 -28.67 -3.55
CA ILE A 174 4.56 -29.18 -2.52
C ILE A 174 4.75 -30.69 -2.33
N ARG A 175 4.92 -31.46 -3.41
CA ARG A 175 5.20 -32.91 -3.32
C ARG A 175 6.52 -33.21 -2.61
N LYS A 176 7.60 -32.49 -2.94
CA LYS A 176 8.92 -32.64 -2.30
C LYS A 176 8.92 -32.24 -0.82
N LEU A 177 8.09 -31.26 -0.44
CA LEU A 177 7.92 -30.88 0.97
C LEU A 177 7.10 -31.91 1.76
N LYS A 178 6.12 -32.56 1.13
CA LYS A 178 5.34 -33.64 1.76
C LYS A 178 6.17 -34.92 1.95
N ASN A 179 6.98 -35.26 0.95
CA ASN A 179 7.80 -36.47 0.92
C ASN A 179 9.25 -36.09 0.59
N PRO A 180 10.05 -35.68 1.60
CA PRO A 180 11.44 -35.30 1.38
C PRO A 180 12.30 -36.54 1.06
N ASP A 181 13.17 -36.42 0.05
CA ASP A 181 14.10 -37.50 -0.34
C ASP A 181 15.16 -37.77 0.75
N ASN A 182 15.63 -36.71 1.42
CA ASN A 182 16.60 -36.74 2.51
C ASN A 182 16.07 -35.98 3.74
N PRO A 183 15.29 -36.62 4.63
CA PRO A 183 14.70 -35.96 5.80
C PRO A 183 15.74 -35.58 6.86
N ASP A 184 16.93 -36.19 6.80
CA ASP A 184 18.12 -35.93 7.62
C ASP A 184 18.79 -34.59 7.29
N LYS A 185 18.48 -34.00 6.13
CA LYS A 185 19.04 -32.71 5.70
C LYS A 185 17.94 -31.65 5.54
N PRO A 186 17.68 -30.84 6.57
CA PRO A 186 16.63 -29.83 6.57
C PRO A 186 16.90 -28.70 5.57
N GLN A 187 18.18 -28.42 5.28
CA GLN A 187 18.55 -27.48 4.24
C GLN A 187 18.06 -27.94 2.86
N GLU A 188 18.30 -29.21 2.49
CA GLU A 188 17.86 -29.77 1.20
C GLU A 188 16.34 -29.84 1.08
N THR A 189 15.63 -30.12 2.19
CA THR A 189 14.15 -30.16 2.22
C THR A 189 13.52 -28.82 1.80
N LEU A 190 14.08 -27.68 2.25
CA LEU A 190 13.54 -26.35 1.97
C LEU A 190 14.17 -25.65 0.77
N GLN A 191 15.21 -26.21 0.15
CA GLN A 191 15.84 -25.66 -1.07
C GLN A 191 14.83 -25.43 -2.21
N PRO A 192 13.91 -26.35 -2.53
CA PRO A 192 12.93 -26.14 -3.60
C PRO A 192 12.03 -24.92 -3.34
N LEU A 193 11.62 -24.69 -2.09
CA LEU A 193 10.82 -23.54 -1.70
C LEU A 193 11.62 -22.24 -1.82
N LYS A 194 12.89 -22.22 -1.39
CA LYS A 194 13.79 -21.07 -1.53
C LYS A 194 14.04 -20.73 -3.01
N GLN A 195 14.18 -21.74 -3.87
CA GLN A 195 14.34 -21.55 -5.31
C GLN A 195 13.09 -20.92 -5.93
N LEU A 196 11.90 -21.46 -5.62
CA LEU A 196 10.62 -20.91 -6.07
C LEU A 196 10.45 -19.46 -5.62
N GLN A 197 10.76 -19.16 -4.35
CA GLN A 197 10.72 -17.81 -3.82
C GLN A 197 11.68 -16.88 -4.56
N LYS A 198 12.91 -17.33 -4.85
CA LYS A 198 13.90 -16.56 -5.61
C LYS A 198 13.42 -16.28 -7.03
N GLN A 199 12.73 -17.23 -7.68
CA GLN A 199 12.16 -17.01 -9.01
C GLN A 199 11.08 -15.91 -9.00
N PHE A 200 10.17 -15.93 -8.02
CA PHE A 200 9.21 -14.85 -7.84
C PHE A 200 9.94 -13.53 -7.58
N GLN A 201 10.87 -13.50 -6.61
CA GLN A 201 11.63 -12.30 -6.28
C GLN A 201 12.40 -11.73 -7.48
N GLN A 202 13.05 -12.55 -8.31
CA GLN A 202 13.80 -12.10 -9.48
C GLN A 202 12.92 -11.42 -10.52
N LYS A 203 11.73 -11.99 -10.81
CA LYS A 203 10.74 -11.36 -11.71
C LYS A 203 10.31 -9.98 -11.20
N PHE A 204 10.18 -9.84 -9.88
CA PHE A 204 9.82 -8.57 -9.24
C PHE A 204 11.00 -7.60 -9.07
N HIS A 205 12.21 -8.09 -8.86
CA HIS A 205 13.43 -7.29 -8.68
C HIS A 205 13.99 -6.73 -10.00
N MET A 206 13.81 -7.45 -11.11
CA MET A 206 14.10 -6.92 -12.45
C MET A 206 13.14 -5.80 -12.87
N ARG A 207 12.05 -5.58 -12.13
CA ARG A 207 11.01 -4.58 -12.37
C ARG A 207 11.03 -3.44 -11.34
N ARG A 208 12.22 -3.07 -10.83
CA ARG A 208 12.42 -2.01 -9.81
C ARG A 208 12.15 -0.57 -10.29
N THR A 209 12.07 -0.35 -11.59
CA THR A 209 11.54 0.88 -12.22
C THR A 209 10.03 0.75 -12.40
N SER A 210 9.27 1.85 -12.37
CA SER A 210 7.82 1.88 -12.63
C SER A 210 7.46 0.89 -13.74
N TYR A 211 6.77 -0.18 -13.35
CA TYR A 211 6.45 -1.27 -14.25
C TYR A 211 5.04 -1.08 -14.77
N THR A 212 4.91 -1.26 -16.08
CA THR A 212 3.66 -1.09 -16.79
C THR A 212 3.08 -2.47 -17.12
N LEU A 213 1.83 -2.68 -16.71
CA LEU A 213 0.98 -3.79 -17.12
C LEU A 213 0.11 -3.37 -18.30
N LYS A 214 -0.23 -4.34 -19.15
CA LYS A 214 -1.27 -4.17 -20.17
C LYS A 214 -2.61 -4.61 -19.59
N MET A 215 -3.63 -3.75 -19.63
CA MET A 215 -4.98 -4.10 -19.17
C MET A 215 -5.49 -5.36 -19.87
N GLN A 216 -5.30 -5.47 -21.18
CA GLN A 216 -5.67 -6.65 -21.97
C GLN A 216 -5.10 -7.98 -21.42
N SER A 217 -3.94 -7.94 -20.76
CA SER A 217 -3.33 -9.14 -20.17
C SER A 217 -3.92 -9.53 -18.82
N ILE A 218 -4.32 -8.54 -18.01
CA ILE A 218 -4.79 -8.74 -16.63
C ILE A 218 -6.32 -8.74 -16.49
N SER A 219 -7.04 -8.08 -17.42
CA SER A 219 -8.49 -8.10 -17.55
C SER A 219 -8.87 -7.69 -18.99
N PRO A 220 -9.09 -8.68 -19.88
CA PRO A 220 -9.61 -8.43 -21.23
C PRO A 220 -10.98 -7.72 -21.22
N ILE A 221 -11.78 -7.97 -20.19
CA ILE A 221 -13.09 -7.36 -20.02
C ILE A 221 -12.92 -5.86 -19.82
N LEU A 222 -12.14 -5.41 -18.83
CA LEU A 222 -11.90 -3.97 -18.62
C LEU A 222 -11.27 -3.28 -19.83
N ALA A 223 -10.38 -3.98 -20.56
CA ALA A 223 -9.76 -3.45 -21.77
C ALA A 223 -10.74 -3.29 -22.95
N SER A 224 -11.79 -4.10 -23.01
CA SER A 224 -12.78 -4.09 -24.08
C SER A 224 -14.00 -3.21 -23.80
N ILE A 225 -14.19 -2.80 -22.55
CA ILE A 225 -15.27 -1.89 -22.15
C ILE A 225 -15.20 -0.58 -22.95
N LYS A 226 -16.32 -0.24 -23.60
CA LYS A 226 -16.50 0.99 -24.36
C LYS A 226 -17.91 1.55 -24.16
N ASN A 227 -17.99 2.88 -24.06
CA ASN A 227 -19.22 3.68 -23.97
C ASN A 227 -20.25 3.12 -22.98
N THR A 228 -19.85 2.99 -21.71
CA THR A 228 -20.73 2.46 -20.66
C THR A 228 -21.76 3.48 -20.19
N VAL A 229 -22.77 2.96 -19.50
CA VAL A 229 -23.75 3.76 -18.73
C VAL A 229 -23.28 4.02 -17.28
N ILE A 230 -22.13 3.46 -16.89
CA ILE A 230 -21.59 3.59 -15.53
C ILE A 230 -21.12 5.03 -15.28
N ALA A 231 -21.65 5.67 -14.24
CA ALA A 231 -21.18 6.97 -13.78
C ALA A 231 -19.72 6.91 -13.27
N MET A 232 -18.95 7.96 -13.53
CA MET A 232 -17.55 8.05 -13.13
C MET A 232 -17.40 7.97 -11.60
N PRO A 233 -16.60 7.05 -11.05
CA PRO A 233 -16.52 6.83 -9.60
C PRO A 233 -16.09 8.07 -8.82
N GLY A 234 -16.87 8.44 -7.79
CA GLY A 234 -16.51 9.55 -6.92
C GLY A 234 -16.65 10.94 -7.52
N LEU A 235 -17.15 11.09 -8.75
CA LEU A 235 -17.42 12.38 -9.36
C LEU A 235 -18.79 12.91 -8.90
N ARG A 236 -18.82 14.13 -8.33
CA ARG A 236 -20.06 14.81 -7.89
C ARG A 236 -20.28 16.06 -8.73
N THR A 237 -20.70 15.88 -9.98
CA THR A 237 -20.99 16.96 -10.93
C THR A 237 -22.49 17.07 -11.21
N LYS A 238 -22.95 18.25 -11.63
CA LYS A 238 -24.37 18.48 -12.02
C LYS A 238 -24.79 17.63 -13.22
N ALA A 239 -23.85 17.32 -14.11
CA ALA A 239 -24.03 16.40 -15.24
C ALA A 239 -23.33 15.08 -14.94
N THR A 240 -24.00 13.95 -15.19
CA THR A 240 -23.44 12.62 -15.02
C THR A 240 -22.44 12.34 -16.14
N VAL A 241 -21.15 12.25 -15.81
CA VAL A 241 -20.12 11.77 -16.72
C VAL A 241 -20.04 10.25 -16.60
N THR A 242 -20.10 9.54 -17.72
CA THR A 242 -20.00 8.07 -17.74
C THR A 242 -18.63 7.62 -18.21
N ILE A 243 -18.28 6.36 -17.93
CA ILE A 243 -17.00 5.78 -18.37
C ILE A 243 -17.10 5.47 -19.88
N SER A 244 -16.32 6.20 -20.68
CA SER A 244 -16.15 5.90 -22.10
C SER A 244 -15.28 4.66 -22.28
N HIS A 245 -14.08 4.59 -21.70
CA HIS A 245 -13.23 3.41 -21.77
C HIS A 245 -12.12 3.48 -20.71
N VAL A 246 -11.42 2.35 -20.50
CA VAL A 246 -10.29 2.24 -19.57
C VAL A 246 -8.98 2.19 -20.37
N SER A 247 -7.94 2.86 -19.89
CA SER A 247 -6.62 2.81 -20.51
C SER A 247 -6.06 1.40 -20.50
N ASN A 248 -5.46 0.97 -21.62
CA ASN A 248 -4.77 -0.32 -21.69
C ASN A 248 -3.44 -0.32 -20.92
N THR A 249 -3.00 0.81 -20.39
CA THR A 249 -1.72 0.96 -19.70
C THR A 249 -1.96 1.17 -18.21
N VAL A 250 -1.56 0.20 -17.40
CA VAL A 250 -1.65 0.26 -15.93
C VAL A 250 -0.25 0.41 -15.36
N SER A 251 -0.01 1.47 -14.59
CA SER A 251 1.31 1.73 -14.00
C SER A 251 1.34 1.31 -12.54
N ILE A 252 2.32 0.52 -12.13
CA ILE A 252 2.50 0.16 -10.71
C ILE A 252 3.48 1.14 -10.07
N LEU A 253 3.08 1.72 -8.94
CA LEU A 253 3.94 2.65 -8.20
C LEU A 253 4.97 1.89 -7.34
N PRO A 254 6.22 2.36 -7.24
CA PRO A 254 7.30 1.68 -6.54
C PRO A 254 7.25 1.91 -5.02
N THR A 255 6.12 1.61 -4.39
CA THR A 255 5.95 1.66 -2.93
C THR A 255 5.86 0.25 -2.34
N LYS A 256 5.83 0.14 -1.01
CA LYS A 256 5.71 -1.15 -0.30
C LYS A 256 4.44 -1.90 -0.71
N THR A 257 3.31 -1.20 -0.83
CA THR A 257 2.00 -1.78 -1.17
C THR A 257 1.71 -1.85 -2.68
N LYS A 258 2.63 -1.35 -3.51
CA LYS A 258 2.59 -1.44 -5.00
C LYS A 258 1.21 -1.15 -5.60
N PRO A 259 0.60 0.01 -5.30
CA PRO A 259 -0.72 0.35 -5.80
C PRO A 259 -0.68 0.55 -7.33
N LYS A 260 -1.82 0.30 -7.97
CA LYS A 260 -1.97 0.34 -9.44
C LYS A 260 -2.61 1.67 -9.83
N LYS A 261 -1.92 2.46 -10.65
CA LYS A 261 -2.46 3.69 -11.25
C LYS A 261 -3.31 3.32 -12.46
N LEU A 262 -4.62 3.54 -12.36
CA LEU A 262 -5.62 3.31 -13.39
C LEU A 262 -6.05 4.64 -14.01
N ILE A 263 -6.32 4.64 -15.31
CA ILE A 263 -6.78 5.83 -16.04
C ILE A 263 -8.07 5.47 -16.77
N PHE A 264 -9.11 6.24 -16.51
CA PHE A 264 -10.42 6.16 -17.14
C PHE A 264 -10.64 7.38 -18.02
N TYR A 265 -11.36 7.19 -19.11
CA TYR A 265 -11.78 8.27 -20.01
C TYR A 265 -13.28 8.50 -19.83
N GLY A 266 -13.68 9.74 -19.59
CA GLY A 266 -15.08 10.13 -19.46
C GLY A 266 -15.77 10.32 -20.80
N SER A 267 -17.10 10.30 -20.80
CA SER A 267 -17.93 10.70 -21.93
C SER A 267 -17.78 12.17 -22.33
N ASP A 268 -17.21 12.98 -21.44
CA ASP A 268 -16.87 14.39 -21.65
C ASP A 268 -15.48 14.58 -22.31
N GLY A 269 -14.76 13.50 -22.59
CA GLY A 269 -13.42 13.52 -23.16
C GLY A 269 -12.30 13.81 -22.15
N GLN A 270 -12.61 13.95 -20.86
CA GLN A 270 -11.61 14.17 -19.81
C GLN A 270 -11.02 12.85 -19.32
N THR A 271 -9.79 12.93 -18.79
CA THR A 271 -9.08 11.81 -18.20
C THR A 271 -9.23 11.83 -16.68
N TYR A 272 -9.69 10.72 -16.12
CA TYR A 272 -9.86 10.52 -14.69
C TYR A 272 -8.89 9.46 -14.20
N THR A 273 -7.95 9.86 -13.36
CA THR A 273 -6.92 8.98 -12.85
C THR A 273 -7.27 8.53 -11.44
N TYR A 274 -7.10 7.24 -11.16
CA TYR A 274 -7.31 6.66 -9.83
C TYR A 274 -6.08 5.85 -9.41
N LEU A 275 -5.78 5.95 -8.12
CA LEU A 275 -4.88 5.05 -7.42
C LEU A 275 -5.69 3.90 -6.86
N PHE A 276 -5.46 2.70 -7.37
CA PHE A 276 -6.09 1.50 -6.89
C PHE A 276 -5.21 0.84 -5.83
N LYS A 277 -5.74 0.74 -4.61
CA LYS A 277 -5.07 0.15 -3.45
C LYS A 277 -5.73 -1.16 -3.06
N GLY A 278 -4.90 -2.17 -2.80
CA GLY A 278 -5.31 -3.49 -2.34
C GLY A 278 -4.63 -3.86 -1.03
N LEU A 279 -5.26 -4.73 -0.25
CA LEU A 279 -4.85 -5.13 1.10
C LEU A 279 -4.82 -3.96 2.11
N GLU A 280 -5.54 -2.89 1.83
CA GLU A 280 -5.71 -1.72 2.70
C GLU A 280 -7.21 -1.46 2.90
N ASP A 281 -7.61 -1.16 4.13
CA ASP A 281 -8.96 -0.69 4.42
C ASP A 281 -9.04 0.83 4.20
N LEU A 282 -9.89 1.26 3.27
CA LEU A 282 -10.07 2.67 2.90
C LEU A 282 -11.33 3.29 3.49
N HIS A 283 -12.10 2.59 4.33
CA HIS A 283 -13.31 3.15 4.90
C HIS A 283 -13.02 4.34 5.81
N LEU A 284 -11.92 4.31 6.57
CA LEU A 284 -11.54 5.45 7.41
C LEU A 284 -11.21 6.68 6.55
N ASP A 285 -10.38 6.52 5.51
CA ASP A 285 -10.08 7.58 4.54
C ASP A 285 -11.35 8.17 3.92
N GLU A 286 -12.31 7.31 3.56
CA GLU A 286 -13.61 7.72 3.02
C GLU A 286 -14.38 8.60 4.00
N ARG A 287 -14.43 8.24 5.29
CA ARG A 287 -15.05 9.05 6.34
C ARG A 287 -14.35 10.40 6.54
N ILE A 288 -13.01 10.43 6.49
CA ILE A 288 -12.28 11.69 6.57
C ILE A 288 -12.64 12.60 5.39
N MET A 289 -12.72 12.08 4.17
CA MET A 289 -13.12 12.89 3.00
C MET A 289 -14.57 13.38 3.09
N GLN A 290 -15.47 12.58 3.66
CA GLN A 290 -16.84 13.02 3.98
C GLN A 290 -16.84 14.17 5.00
N PHE A 291 -16.05 14.07 6.07
CA PHE A 291 -15.92 15.12 7.07
C PHE A 291 -15.42 16.43 6.44
N LEU A 292 -14.40 16.38 5.58
CA LEU A 292 -13.92 17.56 4.85
C LEU A 292 -15.00 18.18 3.95
N THR A 293 -15.86 17.35 3.35
CA THR A 293 -17.00 17.83 2.55
C THR A 293 -18.00 18.61 3.41
N ILE A 294 -18.27 18.14 4.64
CA ILE A 294 -19.16 18.82 5.59
C ILE A 294 -18.51 20.13 6.05
N ALA A 295 -17.22 20.12 6.39
CA ALA A 295 -16.48 21.32 6.78
C ALA A 295 -16.52 22.40 5.69
N ASN A 296 -16.35 22.00 4.42
CA ASN A 296 -16.47 22.92 3.29
C ASN A 296 -17.88 23.51 3.14
N THR A 297 -18.93 22.70 3.34
CA THR A 297 -20.32 23.19 3.33
C THR A 297 -20.55 24.25 4.42
N MET A 298 -20.00 24.04 5.62
CA MET A 298 -20.08 25.01 6.72
C MET A 298 -19.32 26.30 6.41
N MET A 299 -18.12 26.20 5.84
CA MET A 299 -17.32 27.37 5.46
C MET A 299 -17.95 28.15 4.30
N ALA A 300 -18.57 27.48 3.33
CA ALA A 300 -19.26 28.11 2.21
C ALA A 300 -20.43 28.99 2.68
N THR A 301 -21.22 28.50 3.64
CA THR A 301 -22.37 29.24 4.20
C THR A 301 -21.94 30.57 4.86
N ASN A 302 -20.75 30.60 5.46
CA ASN A 302 -20.21 31.80 6.10
C ASN A 302 -19.54 32.77 5.10
N ALA A 303 -19.05 32.27 3.96
CA ALA A 303 -18.34 33.06 2.96
C ALA A 303 -19.27 34.01 2.16
N ASP A 304 -20.55 33.64 2.02
CA ASP A 304 -21.57 34.46 1.34
C ASP A 304 -21.78 35.83 1.99
N PHE A 305 -21.43 35.99 3.27
CA PHE A 305 -21.56 37.25 4.01
C PHE A 305 -20.38 38.22 3.78
N VAL A 306 -19.22 37.73 3.34
CA VAL A 306 -17.95 38.48 3.31
C VAL A 306 -17.46 38.75 1.87
N GLY A 307 -18.26 38.39 0.85
CA GLY A 307 -17.89 38.55 -0.57
C GLY A 307 -16.62 37.78 -0.96
N SER A 308 -16.24 36.80 -0.14
CA SER A 308 -14.99 36.04 -0.23
C SER A 308 -15.27 34.57 -0.58
N CYS A 309 -16.09 34.37 -1.61
CA CYS A 309 -16.42 33.05 -2.13
C CYS A 309 -15.10 32.34 -2.50
N ASP A 310 -14.88 31.15 -1.94
CA ASP A 310 -13.73 30.26 -2.18
C ASP A 310 -12.39 30.49 -1.44
N LEU A 311 -12.27 31.41 -0.47
CA LEU A 311 -11.01 31.52 0.31
C LEU A 311 -10.85 30.41 1.37
N TYR A 312 -11.94 29.98 2.01
CA TYR A 312 -11.92 28.98 3.08
C TYR A 312 -12.40 27.64 2.55
N ARG A 313 -11.45 26.82 2.11
CA ARG A 313 -11.73 25.50 1.54
C ARG A 313 -10.64 24.51 1.92
N ALA A 314 -11.06 23.34 2.41
CA ALA A 314 -10.22 22.17 2.57
C ALA A 314 -10.28 21.37 1.26
N ARG A 315 -9.15 21.24 0.56
CA ARG A 315 -9.09 20.31 -0.58
C ARG A 315 -9.32 18.90 -0.10
N HIS A 316 -10.16 18.17 -0.82
CA HIS A 316 -10.41 16.75 -0.59
C HIS A 316 -10.53 16.04 -1.93
N TYR A 317 -10.32 14.72 -1.91
CA TYR A 317 -10.42 13.84 -3.06
C TYR A 317 -11.42 12.73 -2.76
N SER A 318 -11.91 12.06 -3.80
CA SER A 318 -12.89 10.99 -3.63
C SER A 318 -12.19 9.66 -3.36
N VAL A 319 -12.66 8.96 -2.33
CA VAL A 319 -12.23 7.60 -1.95
C VAL A 319 -13.44 6.68 -2.11
N ILE A 320 -13.25 5.57 -2.81
CA ILE A 320 -14.31 4.60 -3.12
C ILE A 320 -13.86 3.22 -2.64
N PRO A 321 -14.26 2.79 -1.44
CA PRO A 321 -14.06 1.42 -0.97
C PRO A 321 -14.79 0.43 -1.90
N LEU A 322 -14.11 -0.63 -2.32
CA LEU A 322 -14.64 -1.71 -3.17
C LEU A 322 -14.77 -3.03 -2.42
N GLY A 323 -14.69 -2.98 -1.09
CA GLY A 323 -14.71 -4.11 -0.18
C GLY A 323 -13.91 -3.79 1.10
N PRO A 324 -13.74 -4.76 2.00
CA PRO A 324 -13.07 -4.53 3.29
C PRO A 324 -11.56 -4.24 3.18
N ARG A 325 -10.93 -4.58 2.05
CA ARG A 325 -9.46 -4.52 1.88
C ARG A 325 -9.03 -3.98 0.51
N SER A 326 -9.89 -3.22 -0.16
CA SER A 326 -9.54 -2.66 -1.47
C SER A 326 -10.38 -1.44 -1.78
N GLY A 327 -9.83 -0.50 -2.55
CA GLY A 327 -10.61 0.59 -3.11
C GLY A 327 -9.81 1.54 -3.99
N LEU A 328 -10.52 2.52 -4.53
CA LEU A 328 -10.00 3.53 -5.44
C LEU A 328 -9.85 4.86 -4.70
N ILE A 329 -8.72 5.53 -4.93
CA ILE A 329 -8.46 6.89 -4.47
C ILE A 329 -8.29 7.76 -5.71
N SER A 330 -9.01 8.86 -5.78
CA SER A 330 -8.87 9.79 -6.91
C SER A 330 -7.48 10.41 -6.91
N TRP A 331 -6.86 10.44 -8.08
CA TRP A 331 -5.56 11.07 -8.24
C TRP A 331 -5.71 12.58 -8.36
N VAL A 332 -4.88 13.32 -7.64
CA VAL A 332 -4.87 14.78 -7.69
C VAL A 332 -3.75 15.23 -8.61
N ASP A 333 -4.12 15.72 -9.79
CA ASP A 333 -3.18 16.28 -10.76
C ASP A 333 -2.79 17.73 -10.42
N GLY A 334 -1.67 18.19 -10.98
CA GLY A 334 -1.20 19.57 -10.85
C GLY A 334 -0.54 19.92 -9.52
N THR A 335 -0.38 18.95 -8.61
CA THR A 335 0.26 19.17 -7.31
C THR A 335 1.72 18.72 -7.31
N THR A 336 2.54 19.38 -6.50
CA THR A 336 3.96 19.05 -6.30
C THR A 336 4.20 18.75 -4.81
N PRO A 337 4.76 17.58 -4.45
CA PRO A 337 5.17 17.31 -3.08
C PRO A 337 6.23 18.32 -2.63
N VAL A 338 6.11 18.86 -1.41
CA VAL A 338 7.10 19.82 -0.87
C VAL A 338 8.50 19.20 -0.83
N PHE A 339 8.61 17.89 -0.60
CA PHE A 339 9.89 17.19 -0.62
C PHE A 339 10.60 17.28 -1.98
N ALA A 340 9.84 17.32 -3.07
CA ALA A 340 10.40 17.45 -4.41
C ALA A 340 11.13 18.80 -4.60
N LEU A 341 10.65 19.87 -3.95
CA LEU A 341 11.31 21.18 -3.97
C LEU A 341 12.66 21.13 -3.25
N TYR A 342 12.69 20.52 -2.06
CA TYR A 342 13.92 20.32 -1.29
C TYR A 342 14.93 19.46 -2.07
N LYS A 343 14.48 18.35 -2.66
CA LYS A 343 15.33 17.46 -3.46
C LYS A 343 15.92 18.16 -4.70
N ARG A 344 15.11 18.97 -5.41
CA ARG A 344 15.59 19.78 -6.55
C ARG A 344 16.61 20.83 -6.11
N TRP A 345 16.45 21.43 -4.93
CA TRP A 345 17.44 22.34 -4.37
C TRP A 345 18.77 21.61 -4.09
N GLN A 346 18.75 20.45 -3.42
CA GLN A 346 19.97 19.66 -3.19
C GLN A 346 20.69 19.30 -4.48
N GLN A 347 19.95 18.93 -5.54
CA GLN A 347 20.51 18.67 -6.86
C GLN A 347 21.22 19.89 -7.45
N ARG A 348 20.63 21.09 -7.31
CA ARG A 348 21.22 22.33 -7.78
C ARG A 348 22.50 22.69 -7.02
N GLU A 349 22.51 22.53 -5.69
CA GLU A 349 23.70 22.80 -4.88
C GLU A 349 24.87 21.88 -5.25
N LEU A 350 24.60 20.58 -5.50
CA LEU A 350 25.61 19.63 -5.96
C LEU A 350 26.14 19.93 -7.36
N ALA A 351 25.31 20.53 -8.22
CA ALA A 351 25.69 20.90 -9.58
C ALA A 351 26.44 22.24 -9.67
N LYS A 352 26.53 23.02 -8.58
CA LYS A 352 27.34 24.25 -8.56
C LYS A 352 28.81 23.85 -8.71
N PRO A 353 29.54 24.44 -9.68
CA PRO A 353 30.97 24.18 -9.81
C PRO A 353 31.68 24.73 -8.57
N THR A 354 32.10 23.85 -7.67
CA THR A 354 32.93 24.23 -6.53
C THR A 354 34.33 24.54 -7.03
N THR A 355 34.80 25.77 -6.79
CA THR A 355 36.14 26.27 -7.13
C THR A 355 37.27 25.62 -6.32
N THR A 356 36.96 24.62 -5.49
CA THR A 356 37.92 23.91 -4.66
C THR A 356 37.90 22.42 -4.99
N ASN A 357 38.98 21.97 -5.63
CA ASN A 357 39.33 20.57 -5.80
C ASN A 357 39.35 19.87 -4.43
N LYS A 358 38.23 19.25 -4.04
CA LYS A 358 38.22 18.14 -3.10
C LYS A 358 37.69 16.92 -3.84
N SER A 359 38.65 16.05 -4.12
CA SER A 359 38.54 14.71 -4.69
C SER A 359 37.41 13.87 -4.09
N SER A 360 36.66 13.23 -4.98
CA SER A 360 36.06 11.88 -4.80
C SER A 360 35.21 11.65 -3.55
N ALA A 361 34.15 12.42 -3.36
CA ALA A 361 32.97 11.96 -2.60
C ALA A 361 31.85 11.67 -3.60
N SER A 362 31.21 10.51 -3.47
CA SER A 362 30.12 10.03 -4.34
C SER A 362 29.12 11.13 -4.67
N SER A 363 28.93 11.42 -5.95
CA SER A 363 28.01 12.42 -6.51
C SER A 363 26.54 11.98 -6.40
N SER A 364 26.11 11.55 -5.23
CA SER A 364 24.75 11.08 -4.95
C SER A 364 24.14 11.93 -3.84
N ILE A 365 22.90 12.36 -4.06
CA ILE A 365 22.10 13.07 -3.07
C ILE A 365 21.97 12.17 -1.83
N LEU A 366 22.41 12.68 -0.69
CA LEU A 366 22.28 11.98 0.59
C LEU A 366 20.81 11.91 1.02
N ARG A 367 20.43 10.79 1.63
CA ARG A 367 19.08 10.63 2.20
C ARG A 367 18.93 11.50 3.46
N PRO A 368 17.70 11.92 3.82
CA PRO A 368 17.48 12.68 5.07
C PRO A 368 18.07 12.01 6.32
N SER A 369 17.94 10.69 6.42
CA SER A 369 18.53 9.92 7.53
C SER A 369 20.06 10.03 7.55
N GLU A 370 20.71 9.93 6.40
CA GLU A 370 22.17 10.02 6.28
C GLU A 370 22.66 11.43 6.66
N LEU A 371 22.00 12.48 6.18
CA LEU A 371 22.31 13.87 6.55
C LEU A 371 22.22 14.10 8.06
N PHE A 372 21.15 13.60 8.68
CA PHE A 372 20.94 13.70 10.11
C PHE A 372 22.02 12.96 10.92
N TYR A 373 22.24 11.67 10.61
CA TYR A 373 23.22 10.85 11.33
C TYR A 373 24.67 11.31 11.12
N ASN A 374 25.01 11.86 9.94
CA ASN A 374 26.35 12.40 9.68
C ASN A 374 26.70 13.58 10.60
N LYS A 375 25.72 14.40 10.99
CA LYS A 375 25.92 15.50 11.96
C LYS A 375 25.77 15.04 13.40
N LEU A 376 24.84 14.12 13.67
CA LEU A 376 24.56 13.65 15.02
C LEU A 376 25.69 12.80 15.59
N ASN A 377 26.19 11.82 14.82
CA ASN A 377 27.14 10.82 15.33
C ASN A 377 28.45 11.42 15.87
N PRO A 378 29.08 12.44 15.25
CA PRO A 378 30.24 13.11 15.81
C PRO A 378 29.95 13.78 17.16
N LEU A 379 28.84 14.50 17.27
CA LEU A 379 28.45 15.23 18.49
C LEU A 379 28.11 14.29 19.64
N LEU A 380 27.46 13.15 19.36
CA LEU A 380 27.17 12.12 20.37
C LEU A 380 28.48 11.47 20.90
N LYS A 381 29.46 11.24 20.02
CA LYS A 381 30.77 10.71 20.41
C LYS A 381 31.56 11.69 21.26
N GLU A 382 31.55 12.97 20.91
CA GLU A 382 32.19 14.04 21.69
C GLU A 382 31.61 14.15 23.11
N HIS A 383 30.29 13.95 23.25
CA HIS A 383 29.62 13.92 24.55
C HIS A 383 29.74 12.58 25.29
N GLY A 384 30.50 11.61 24.78
CA GLY A 384 30.82 10.37 25.48
C GLY A 384 29.69 9.32 25.52
N ILE A 385 28.70 9.41 24.62
CA ILE A 385 27.59 8.44 24.58
C ILE A 385 28.07 7.14 23.95
N LYS A 386 28.01 6.05 24.72
CA LYS A 386 28.50 4.73 24.31
C LYS A 386 27.53 3.98 23.41
N ASN A 387 26.22 4.18 23.59
CA ASN A 387 25.18 3.51 22.83
C ASN A 387 24.48 4.48 21.88
N ILE A 388 25.04 4.64 20.68
CA ILE A 388 24.55 5.58 19.66
C ILE A 388 23.15 5.18 19.15
N ASP A 389 22.81 3.90 19.23
CA ASP A 389 21.54 3.36 18.72
C ASP A 389 20.36 3.61 19.67
N ASN A 390 20.60 3.84 20.96
CA ASN A 390 19.53 4.10 21.92
C ASN A 390 19.07 5.57 21.88
N ARG A 391 18.02 5.85 21.10
CA ARG A 391 17.44 7.20 20.95
C ARG A 391 16.99 7.85 22.25
N LYS A 392 16.60 7.05 23.26
CA LYS A 392 16.14 7.58 24.56
C LYS A 392 17.26 8.25 25.35
N GLU A 393 18.51 7.90 25.06
CA GLU A 393 19.70 8.44 25.74
C GLU A 393 20.25 9.71 25.06
N TRP A 394 19.63 10.16 23.96
CA TRP A 394 20.14 11.31 23.20
C TRP A 394 19.84 12.64 23.92
N PRO A 395 20.87 13.47 24.20
CA PRO A 395 20.69 14.77 24.83
C PRO A 395 19.90 15.74 23.95
N LEU A 396 18.91 16.41 24.55
CA LEU A 396 18.10 17.40 23.86
C LEU A 396 18.92 18.59 23.32
N SER A 397 20.01 18.97 23.99
CA SER A 397 20.91 20.03 23.55
C SER A 397 21.57 19.70 22.21
N ILE A 398 22.05 18.47 22.03
CA ILE A 398 22.67 18.00 20.79
C ILE A 398 21.64 17.97 19.66
N LEU A 399 20.43 17.46 19.93
CA LEU A 399 19.36 17.42 18.94
C LEU A 399 18.99 18.83 18.45
N LYS A 400 18.90 19.81 19.37
CA LYS A 400 18.68 21.22 19.02
C LYS A 400 19.82 21.81 18.21
N GLN A 401 21.07 21.47 18.56
CA GLN A 401 22.25 21.91 17.81
C GLN A 401 22.21 21.37 16.37
N VAL A 402 22.01 20.07 16.19
CA VAL A 402 21.92 19.42 14.86
C VAL A 402 20.81 20.05 14.02
N LEU A 403 19.63 20.30 14.62
CA LEU A 403 18.53 20.97 13.93
C LEU A 403 18.92 22.38 13.48
N THR A 404 19.54 23.18 14.36
CA THR A 404 19.93 24.55 14.07
C THR A 404 20.97 24.61 12.94
N GLU A 405 21.94 23.69 12.94
CA GLU A 405 22.92 23.57 11.87
C GLU A 405 22.28 23.22 10.52
N LEU A 406 21.38 22.22 10.49
CA LEU A 406 20.66 21.82 9.27
C LEU A 406 19.75 22.93 8.73
N MET A 407 19.13 23.70 9.62
CA MET A 407 18.33 24.88 9.26
C MET A 407 19.18 25.99 8.66
N ALA A 408 20.41 26.19 9.14
CA ALA A 408 21.33 27.20 8.59
C ALA A 408 21.86 26.82 7.20
N GLU A 409 21.98 25.53 6.90
CA GLU A 409 22.41 25.03 5.58
C GLU A 409 21.32 25.13 4.52
N THR A 410 20.05 25.14 4.91
CA THR A 410 18.91 25.13 3.98
C THR A 410 18.27 26.52 3.89
N PRO A 411 18.09 27.08 2.69
CA PRO A 411 17.40 28.37 2.54
C PRO A 411 15.94 28.28 2.99
N SER A 412 15.48 29.29 3.73
CA SER A 412 14.11 29.36 4.27
C SER A 412 13.05 29.81 3.26
N ASP A 413 13.47 30.24 2.06
CA ASP A 413 12.61 30.86 1.06
C ASP A 413 12.32 29.97 -0.16
N LEU A 414 12.62 28.67 -0.07
CA LEU A 414 12.44 27.71 -1.17
C LEU A 414 11.02 27.75 -1.75
N LEU A 415 10.01 27.53 -0.91
CA LEU A 415 8.62 27.52 -1.36
C LEU A 415 8.16 28.91 -1.84
N ALA A 416 8.52 29.96 -1.11
CA ALA A 416 8.13 31.33 -1.44
C ALA A 416 8.66 31.76 -2.82
N LYS A 417 9.92 31.40 -3.13
CA LYS A 417 10.52 31.64 -4.45
C LYS A 417 9.88 30.83 -5.55
N GLU A 418 9.53 29.56 -5.30
CA GLU A 418 8.86 28.74 -6.32
C GLU A 418 7.45 29.28 -6.64
N LEU A 419 6.68 29.73 -5.63
CA LEU A 419 5.40 30.40 -5.85
C LEU A 419 5.55 31.71 -6.64
N TRP A 420 6.60 32.47 -6.36
CA TRP A 420 6.91 33.71 -7.08
C TRP A 420 7.30 33.44 -8.55
N CYS A 421 8.23 32.51 -8.79
CA CYS A 421 8.69 32.15 -10.13
C CYS A 421 7.60 31.51 -10.99
N ASN A 422 6.63 30.81 -10.39
CA ASN A 422 5.51 30.22 -11.12
C ASN A 422 4.39 31.23 -11.43
N SER A 423 4.41 32.41 -10.79
CA SER A 423 3.39 33.43 -10.98
C SER A 423 3.69 34.32 -12.20
N VAL A 424 2.68 34.56 -13.03
CA VAL A 424 2.82 35.36 -14.27
C VAL A 424 3.07 36.85 -13.97
N ASN A 425 2.50 37.38 -12.89
CA ASN A 425 2.65 38.77 -12.48
C ASN A 425 2.45 38.94 -10.95
N ALA A 426 2.73 40.14 -10.44
CA ALA A 426 2.66 40.44 -9.01
C ALA A 426 1.25 40.26 -8.40
N ALA A 427 0.19 40.55 -9.16
CA ALA A 427 -1.18 40.37 -8.69
C ALA A 427 -1.53 38.89 -8.53
N SER A 428 -1.16 38.06 -9.50
CA SER A 428 -1.30 36.59 -9.43
C SER A 428 -0.52 36.03 -8.25
N TRP A 429 0.72 36.47 -8.05
CA TRP A 429 1.55 36.05 -6.93
C TRP A 429 0.90 36.37 -5.59
N TRP A 430 0.37 37.59 -5.43
CA TRP A 430 -0.35 37.97 -4.22
C TRP A 430 -1.57 37.08 -3.95
N GLN A 431 -2.34 36.74 -4.99
CA GLN A 431 -3.50 35.84 -4.83
C GLN A 431 -3.08 34.41 -4.47
N VAL A 432 -2.02 33.88 -5.08
CA VAL A 432 -1.48 32.55 -4.77
C VAL A 432 -0.98 32.48 -3.34
N VAL A 433 -0.20 33.47 -2.89
CA VAL A 433 0.29 33.55 -1.50
C VAL A 433 -0.88 33.67 -0.52
N LYS A 434 -1.88 34.51 -0.84
CA LYS A 434 -3.10 34.65 -0.04
C LYS A 434 -3.81 33.30 0.11
N ARG A 435 -4.08 32.60 -1.01
CA ARG A 435 -4.74 31.28 -1.00
C ARG A 435 -3.94 30.24 -0.22
N TYR A 436 -2.61 30.21 -0.38
CA TYR A 436 -1.73 29.34 0.40
C TYR A 436 -1.89 29.57 1.91
N SER A 437 -1.88 30.83 2.35
CA SER A 437 -2.06 31.15 3.78
C SER A 437 -3.41 30.65 4.32
N TYR A 438 -4.51 30.84 3.59
CA TYR A 438 -5.82 30.34 4.03
C TYR A 438 -5.92 28.81 3.97
N SER A 439 -5.43 28.17 2.91
CA SER A 439 -5.45 26.71 2.75
C SER A 439 -4.68 26.02 3.87
N VAL A 440 -3.48 26.52 4.21
CA VAL A 440 -2.69 26.02 5.33
C VAL A 440 -3.42 26.24 6.65
N ALA A 441 -4.03 27.41 6.89
CA ALA A 441 -4.76 27.67 8.12
C ALA A 441 -5.95 26.71 8.30
N VAL A 442 -6.75 26.51 7.25
CA VAL A 442 -7.89 25.57 7.25
C VAL A 442 -7.42 24.15 7.54
N MET A 443 -6.44 23.65 6.78
CA MET A 443 -5.92 22.29 6.97
C MET A 443 -5.21 22.10 8.31
N SER A 444 -4.60 23.14 8.88
CA SER A 444 -3.97 23.07 10.21
C SER A 444 -5.01 22.93 11.33
N ILE A 445 -6.08 23.72 11.27
CA ILE A 445 -7.16 23.67 12.28
C ILE A 445 -7.90 22.35 12.18
N ILE A 446 -8.30 21.95 10.97
CA ILE A 446 -8.93 20.65 10.73
C ILE A 446 -8.00 19.52 11.18
N GLY A 447 -6.70 19.64 10.88
CA GLY A 447 -5.70 18.67 11.28
C GLY A 447 -5.62 18.50 12.79
N TYR A 448 -5.64 19.61 13.53
CA TYR A 448 -5.67 19.62 14.98
C TYR A 448 -6.95 18.97 15.55
N ILE A 449 -8.12 19.27 14.98
CA ILE A 449 -9.40 18.73 15.45
C ILE A 449 -9.49 17.21 15.25
N ILE A 450 -9.06 16.72 14.08
CA ILE A 450 -9.14 15.29 13.74
C ILE A 450 -8.01 14.48 14.40
N GLY A 451 -6.90 15.12 14.78
CA GLY A 451 -5.70 14.41 15.23
C GLY A 451 -4.89 13.83 14.07
N LEU A 452 -4.88 14.54 12.94
CA LEU A 452 -4.27 14.10 11.69
C LEU A 452 -2.73 14.04 11.78
N GLY A 453 -2.17 12.82 11.71
CA GLY A 453 -0.73 12.56 11.74
C GLY A 453 -0.03 12.60 10.37
N ASP A 454 1.20 12.06 10.33
CA ASP A 454 2.01 11.77 9.13
C ASP A 454 2.27 12.93 8.15
N ARG A 455 2.61 14.11 8.71
CA ARG A 455 2.85 15.37 7.99
C ARG A 455 4.23 15.46 7.32
N HIS A 456 4.76 14.35 6.80
CA HIS A 456 6.05 14.38 6.10
C HIS A 456 5.93 15.06 4.73
N LEU A 457 7.05 15.56 4.21
CA LEU A 457 7.06 16.41 3.00
C LEU A 457 6.61 15.72 1.71
N ASP A 458 6.54 14.37 1.68
CA ASP A 458 5.93 13.62 0.57
C ASP A 458 4.38 13.58 0.62
N ASN A 459 3.77 13.76 1.80
CA ASN A 459 2.31 13.81 1.98
C ASN A 459 1.77 15.24 1.95
N MET A 460 2.66 16.23 2.08
CA MET A 460 2.32 17.64 1.93
C MET A 460 2.49 18.03 0.46
N LEU A 461 1.36 18.14 -0.25
CA LEU A 461 1.32 18.53 -1.65
C LEU A 461 0.95 20.01 -1.76
N VAL A 462 1.50 20.71 -2.75
CA VAL A 462 1.15 22.11 -3.03
C VAL A 462 0.86 22.25 -4.52
N ASP A 463 -0.25 22.88 -4.86
CA ASP A 463 -0.51 23.34 -6.22
C ASP A 463 0.15 24.71 -6.42
N LEU A 464 1.26 24.73 -7.17
CA LEU A 464 2.02 25.96 -7.42
C LEU A 464 1.24 26.99 -8.26
N THR A 465 0.17 26.58 -8.94
CA THR A 465 -0.66 27.46 -9.78
C THR A 465 -1.72 28.18 -8.97
N SER A 466 -2.39 27.47 -8.04
CA SER A 466 -3.47 28.03 -7.23
C SER A 466 -3.01 28.49 -5.84
N GLY A 467 -1.95 27.91 -5.30
CA GLY A 467 -1.47 28.10 -3.93
C GLY A 467 -2.12 27.16 -2.91
N GLU A 468 -3.09 26.31 -3.31
CA GLU A 468 -3.75 25.39 -2.39
C GLU A 468 -2.83 24.25 -1.91
N VAL A 469 -3.10 23.75 -0.70
CA VAL A 469 -2.37 22.67 -0.01
C VAL A 469 -3.30 21.48 0.21
#